data_AF-A0A7V7SWJ3-F1
#
_entry.id   AF-A0A7V7SWJ3-F1
#
_cell.length_a   1.000
_cell.length_b   1.000
_cell.length_c   1.000
_cell.angle_alpha   90.00
_cell.angle_beta   90.00
_cell.angle_gamma   90.00
#
_symmetry.space_group_name_H-M   'P 1'
#
loop_
_entity.id
_entity.type
_entity.pdbx_description
1 polymer ?
#
loop_
_entity_poly.entity_id
_entity_poly.type
_entity_poly.pdbx_seq_one_letter_code
_entity_poly.pdbx_strand_id
1 'polypeptide(L)'
;MLLTMGNLRLNFLGAGLLLPTLALPAFAQDIFSEADYERNARQVIARDGFPVLNFPEMRDAAKADRELREDEPVIGVFLGNEAKAYPISVMGSHELANDLCGKIPIAVSW
;
A
#
# COMPACT_ATOMS: atom_id res chain seq x y z
N MET A 1 -16.77 -25.80 -29.77
CA MET A 1 -17.02 -27.15 -29.25
C MET A 1 -17.13 -27.06 -27.73
N LEU A 2 -18.35 -26.91 -27.21
CA LEU A 2 -18.67 -27.05 -25.78
C LEU A 2 -20.02 -27.80 -25.72
N LEU A 3 -19.99 -28.94 -25.05
CA LEU A 3 -21.09 -29.83 -24.64
C LEU A 3 -21.14 -29.69 -23.10
N THR A 4 -22.23 -29.75 -22.33
CA THR A 4 -23.61 -30.21 -22.53
C THR A 4 -24.58 -29.38 -21.68
N MET A 5 -25.86 -29.45 -22.03
CA MET A 5 -27.00 -29.11 -21.17
C MET A 5 -27.17 -30.11 -20.02
N GLY A 6 -27.79 -29.68 -18.92
CA GLY A 6 -28.30 -30.55 -17.85
C GLY A 6 -29.30 -29.77 -16.99
N ASN A 7 -30.59 -29.94 -17.30
CA ASN A 7 -31.71 -29.17 -16.80
C ASN A 7 -31.96 -29.35 -15.29
N LEU A 8 -32.26 -28.25 -14.58
CA LEU A 8 -33.24 -28.27 -13.50
C LEU A 8 -34.16 -27.06 -13.64
N ARG A 9 -35.41 -27.31 -14.03
CA ARG A 9 -36.47 -26.30 -14.01
C ARG A 9 -37.00 -26.20 -12.57
N LEU A 10 -36.92 -25.01 -11.99
CA LEU A 10 -37.74 -24.64 -10.85
C LEU A 10 -38.59 -23.43 -11.27
N ASN A 11 -39.87 -23.69 -11.51
CA ASN A 11 -40.85 -22.61 -11.71
C ASN A 11 -41.03 -21.90 -10.37
N PHE A 12 -40.56 -20.67 -10.25
CA PHE A 12 -41.04 -19.74 -9.24
C PHE A 12 -41.76 -18.58 -9.92
N LEU A 13 -43.02 -18.43 -9.55
CA LEU A 13 -43.83 -17.24 -9.79
C LEU A 13 -43.10 -16.00 -9.25
N GLY A 14 -43.35 -14.87 -9.91
CA GLY A 14 -42.59 -13.64 -9.77
C GLY A 14 -42.33 -13.17 -8.33
N ALA A 15 -41.10 -12.70 -8.12
CA ALA A 15 -40.75 -11.72 -7.11
C ALA A 15 -39.56 -10.94 -7.67
N GLY A 16 -39.71 -9.62 -7.84
CA GLY A 16 -38.62 -8.76 -8.27
C GLY A 16 -37.44 -8.90 -7.31
N LEU A 17 -36.29 -9.32 -7.82
CA LEU A 17 -35.06 -9.35 -7.05
C LEU A 17 -34.56 -7.91 -6.92
N LEU A 18 -35.03 -7.21 -5.88
CA LEU A 18 -34.35 -6.03 -5.36
C LEU A 18 -33.00 -6.51 -4.85
N LEU A 19 -31.92 -6.23 -5.60
CA LEU A 19 -30.58 -6.28 -5.05
C LEU A 19 -30.60 -5.36 -3.82
N PRO A 20 -30.27 -5.85 -2.61
CA PRO A 20 -30.08 -4.95 -1.50
C PRO A 20 -28.87 -4.11 -1.89
N THR A 21 -29.08 -2.82 -2.10
CA THR A 21 -28.01 -1.84 -2.03
C THR A 21 -27.38 -2.07 -0.68
N LEU A 22 -26.22 -2.72 -0.64
CA LEU A 22 -25.44 -2.86 0.58
C LEU A 22 -24.96 -1.45 0.90
N ALA A 23 -25.79 -0.69 1.62
CA ALA A 23 -25.43 0.60 2.15
C ALA A 23 -24.25 0.32 3.08
N LEU A 24 -23.04 0.67 2.62
CA LEU A 24 -21.88 0.75 3.49
C LEU A 24 -22.33 1.54 4.73
N PRO A 25 -22.13 1.04 5.96
CA PRO A 25 -22.50 1.78 7.14
C PRO A 25 -21.84 3.16 7.05
N ALA A 26 -22.64 4.23 7.23
CA ALA A 26 -22.21 5.62 7.16
C ALA A 26 -20.96 5.93 8.01
N PHE A 27 -20.62 5.05 8.96
CA PHE A 27 -19.38 5.06 9.73
C PHE A 27 -18.09 4.99 8.92
N ALA A 28 -18.11 4.59 7.64
CA ALA A 28 -16.93 4.65 6.78
C ALA A 28 -16.63 6.06 6.25
N GLN A 29 -17.61 6.98 6.26
CA GLN A 29 -17.45 8.32 5.69
C GLN A 29 -16.84 9.34 6.67
N ASP A 30 -16.87 9.04 7.97
CA ASP A 30 -16.41 9.94 9.03
C ASP A 30 -15.01 9.60 9.57
N ILE A 31 -14.26 8.70 8.93
CA ILE A 31 -12.97 8.29 9.49
C ILE A 31 -11.96 9.44 9.44
N PHE A 32 -11.90 10.24 8.38
CA PHE A 32 -11.27 11.58 8.35
C PHE A 32 -11.76 12.30 7.07
N SER A 33 -12.48 13.42 7.15
CA SER A 33 -12.79 14.20 5.95
C SER A 33 -11.63 15.12 5.59
N GLU A 34 -11.47 15.49 4.31
CA GLU A 34 -10.47 16.49 3.89
C GLU A 34 -10.68 17.82 4.65
N ALA A 35 -11.94 18.17 4.95
CA ALA A 35 -12.28 19.34 5.75
C ALA A 35 -11.82 19.23 7.21
N ASP A 36 -11.74 18.02 7.78
CA ASP A 36 -11.20 17.79 9.12
C ASP A 36 -9.67 17.82 9.14
N TYR A 37 -9.02 17.40 8.05
CA TYR A 37 -7.58 17.57 7.87
C TYR A 37 -7.23 19.06 7.83
N GLU A 38 -7.88 19.84 6.97
CA GLU A 38 -7.62 21.28 6.86
C GLU A 38 -7.96 22.06 8.14
N ARG A 39 -9.00 21.64 8.87
CA ARG A 39 -9.41 22.29 10.12
C ARG A 39 -8.46 22.00 11.29
N ASN A 40 -7.92 20.79 11.38
CA ASN A 40 -7.22 20.30 12.57
C ASN A 40 -5.73 20.03 12.35
N ALA A 41 -5.26 19.80 11.13
CA ALA A 41 -3.85 19.64 10.83
C ALA A 41 -3.17 21.00 10.85
N ARG A 42 -2.25 21.18 11.80
CA ARG A 42 -1.22 22.21 11.64
C ARG A 42 -0.25 21.70 10.59
N GLN A 43 -0.52 22.02 9.34
CA GLN A 43 0.36 21.66 8.25
C GLN A 43 1.67 22.46 8.36
N VAL A 44 2.70 21.83 8.94
CA VAL A 44 4.04 22.44 9.09
C VAL A 44 4.78 22.43 7.75
N ILE A 45 4.52 21.41 6.93
CA ILE A 45 5.13 21.21 5.62
C ILE A 45 4.00 20.99 4.62
N ALA A 46 4.12 21.58 3.42
CA ALA A 46 3.15 21.40 2.34
C ALA A 46 2.90 19.91 2.05
N ARG A 47 1.71 19.60 1.52
CA ARG A 47 1.35 18.26 1.06
C ARG A 47 2.42 17.82 0.05
N ASP A 48 2.84 16.56 0.14
CA ASP A 48 3.93 15.98 -0.66
C ASP A 48 5.31 16.64 -0.42
N GLY A 49 5.50 17.28 0.75
CA GLY A 49 6.77 17.89 1.14
C GLY A 49 7.92 16.92 1.37
N PHE A 50 7.62 15.63 1.54
CA PHE A 50 8.60 14.54 1.56
C PHE A 50 8.51 13.77 0.24
N PRO A 51 9.55 13.83 -0.61
CA PRO A 51 9.50 13.17 -1.91
C PRO A 51 9.44 11.65 -1.74
N VAL A 52 8.44 11.01 -2.34
CA VAL A 52 8.32 9.55 -2.34
C VAL A 52 9.43 8.91 -3.19
N LEU A 53 10.06 7.86 -2.67
CA LEU A 53 10.98 7.02 -3.45
C LEU A 53 10.18 6.03 -4.31
N ASN A 54 10.32 6.13 -5.63
CA ASN A 54 9.70 5.18 -6.56
C ASN A 54 10.79 4.38 -7.25
N PHE A 55 10.76 3.05 -7.09
CA PHE A 55 11.76 2.11 -7.60
C PHE A 55 13.20 2.57 -7.27
N PRO A 56 13.53 2.73 -5.98
CA PRO A 56 14.84 3.24 -5.58
C PRO A 56 15.98 2.36 -6.09
N GLU A 57 17.08 2.99 -6.48
CA GLU A 57 18.30 2.28 -6.83
C GLU A 57 18.93 1.68 -5.58
N MET A 58 19.00 0.35 -5.52
CA MET A 58 19.60 -0.36 -4.40
C MET A 58 21.12 -0.38 -4.51
N ARG A 59 21.80 0.03 -3.43
CA ARG A 59 23.25 -0.09 -3.28
C ARG A 59 23.62 -1.50 -2.85
N ASP A 60 24.78 -1.99 -3.30
CA ASP A 60 25.36 -3.20 -2.72
C ASP A 60 25.79 -2.96 -1.27
N ALA A 61 25.72 -4.01 -0.44
CA ALA A 61 25.99 -3.90 0.99
C ALA A 61 27.39 -3.33 1.27
N ALA A 62 28.41 -3.77 0.52
CA ALA A 62 29.78 -3.31 0.71
C ALA A 62 29.96 -1.81 0.43
N LYS A 63 29.22 -1.23 -0.51
CA LYS A 63 29.17 0.22 -0.74
C LYS A 63 28.40 0.92 0.38
N ALA A 64 27.24 0.38 0.76
CA ALA A 64 26.42 0.95 1.83
C ALA A 64 27.19 1.03 3.16
N ASP A 65 27.98 0.00 3.51
CA ASP A 65 28.81 -0.04 4.71
C ASP A 65 29.87 1.08 4.79
N ARG A 66 30.23 1.69 3.65
CA ARG A 66 31.17 2.82 3.62
C ARG A 66 30.49 4.18 3.74
N GLU A 67 29.18 4.24 3.48
CA GLU A 67 28.38 5.47 3.45
C GLU A 67 27.50 5.61 4.71
N LEU A 68 27.11 4.49 5.31
CA LEU A 68 26.26 4.41 6.49
C LEU A 68 27.10 4.29 7.76
N ARG A 69 26.47 4.63 8.88
CA ARG A 69 27.04 4.38 10.20
C ARG A 69 27.01 2.87 10.49
N GLU A 70 27.96 2.41 11.31
CA GLU A 70 28.01 1.00 11.73
C GLU A 70 26.74 0.57 12.51
N ASP A 71 26.11 1.52 13.20
CA ASP A 71 24.88 1.33 13.98
C ASP A 71 23.62 1.84 13.26
N GLU A 72 23.67 2.04 11.94
CA GLU A 72 22.54 2.57 11.16
C GLU A 72 21.30 1.65 11.27
N PRO A 73 20.18 2.13 11.83
CA PRO A 73 18.95 1.35 11.84
C PRO A 73 18.39 1.26 10.42
N VAL A 74 17.85 0.10 10.09
CA VAL A 74 17.25 -0.18 8.78
C VAL A 74 15.89 -0.85 8.93
N ILE A 75 14.98 -0.57 8.00
CA ILE A 75 13.84 -1.44 7.76
C ILE A 75 14.31 -2.56 6.84
N GLY A 76 14.35 -3.79 7.34
CA GLY A 76 14.71 -4.97 6.56
C GLY A 76 13.48 -5.61 5.93
N VAL A 77 13.54 -5.92 4.64
CA VAL A 77 12.53 -6.72 3.95
C VAL A 77 13.19 -7.97 3.41
N PHE A 78 12.67 -9.13 3.80
CA PHE A 78 13.08 -10.42 3.25
C PHE A 78 11.86 -11.14 2.70
N LEU A 79 11.81 -11.31 1.38
CA LEU A 79 10.66 -11.89 0.70
C LEU A 79 11.13 -12.84 -0.39
N GLY A 80 10.77 -14.12 -0.26
CA GLY A 80 11.29 -15.19 -1.13
C GLY A 80 12.80 -15.37 -0.90
N ASN A 81 13.60 -15.12 -1.95
CA ASN A 81 15.06 -15.21 -1.91
C ASN A 81 15.74 -13.84 -2.03
N GLU A 82 14.99 -12.76 -1.87
CA GLU A 82 15.51 -11.40 -1.99
C GLU A 82 15.43 -10.67 -0.64
N ALA A 83 16.54 -10.03 -0.29
CA ALA A 83 16.66 -9.20 0.90
C ALA A 83 16.97 -7.77 0.47
N LYS A 84 16.24 -6.80 1.02
CA LYS A 84 16.49 -5.37 0.87
C LYS A 84 16.52 -4.71 2.23
N ALA A 85 17.30 -3.65 2.36
CA ALA A 85 17.39 -2.83 3.57
C ALA A 85 17.20 -1.37 3.20
N TYR A 86 16.38 -0.67 3.99
CA TYR A 86 16.04 0.74 3.81
C TYR A 86 16.52 1.52 5.04
N PRO A 87 17.67 2.23 4.96
CA PRO A 87 18.21 2.99 6.09
C PRO A 87 17.27 4.09 6.56
N ILE A 88 17.13 4.24 7.88
CA ILE A 88 16.26 5.27 8.45
C ILE A 88 16.74 6.68 8.10
N SER A 89 18.06 6.90 8.00
CA SER A 89 18.62 8.18 7.55
C SER A 89 18.14 8.60 6.15
N VAL A 90 17.89 7.62 5.27
CA VAL A 90 17.32 7.86 3.94
C VAL A 90 15.80 7.99 4.04
N MET A 91 15.14 7.02 4.69
CA MET A 91 13.68 6.98 4.81
C MET A 91 13.12 8.19 5.54
N GLY A 92 13.83 8.79 6.50
CA GLY A 92 13.37 9.98 7.20
C GLY A 92 13.18 11.22 6.32
N SER A 93 13.83 11.27 5.14
CA SER A 93 13.63 12.36 4.17
C SER A 93 12.56 12.06 3.10
N HIS A 94 12.13 10.79 3.01
CA HIS A 94 11.29 10.30 1.93
C HIS A 94 9.96 9.71 2.41
N GLU A 95 9.90 9.24 3.65
CA GLU A 95 8.81 8.60 4.42
C GLU A 95 8.16 7.36 3.77
N LEU A 96 8.21 7.21 2.45
CA LEU A 96 7.63 6.11 1.69
C LEU A 96 8.55 5.72 0.53
N ALA A 97 8.74 4.41 0.37
CA ALA A 97 9.38 3.79 -0.79
C ALA A 97 8.45 2.76 -1.44
N ASN A 98 8.04 3.04 -2.67
CA ASN A 98 7.37 2.08 -3.55
C ASN A 98 8.43 1.29 -4.31
N ASP A 99 8.50 -0.01 -4.11
CA ASP A 99 9.57 -0.85 -4.64
C ASP A 99 9.04 -2.24 -5.07
N LEU A 100 9.90 -3.02 -5.71
CA LEU A 100 9.70 -4.44 -5.98
C LEU A 100 10.72 -5.24 -5.18
N CYS A 101 10.28 -6.19 -4.36
CA CYS A 101 11.16 -7.23 -3.84
C CYS A 101 10.99 -8.45 -4.74
N GLY A 102 11.95 -8.67 -5.63
CA GLY A 102 11.83 -9.61 -6.75
C GLY A 102 10.73 -9.17 -7.71
N LYS A 103 9.63 -9.93 -7.74
CA LYS A 103 8.44 -9.63 -8.58
C LYS A 103 7.25 -9.12 -7.77
N ILE A 104 7.41 -8.95 -6.46
CA ILE A 104 6.31 -8.62 -5.57
C ILE A 104 6.40 -7.12 -5.25
N PRO A 105 5.36 -6.33 -5.58
CA PRO A 105 5.31 -4.93 -5.21
C PRO A 105 5.16 -4.78 -3.70
N ILE A 106 5.96 -3.85 -3.15
CA ILE A 106 5.97 -3.51 -1.73
C ILE A 106 5.93 -2.00 -1.56
N ALA A 107 5.34 -1.55 -0.46
CA ALA A 107 5.42 -0.18 0.03
C ALA A 107 6.07 -0.23 1.41
N VAL A 108 7.21 0.44 1.56
CA VAL A 108 7.96 0.53 2.82
C VAL A 108 7.78 1.92 3.38
N SER A 109 7.39 2.03 4.65
CA SER A 109 7.15 3.30 5.34
C SER A 109 7.89 3.33 6.67
N TRP A 110 8.27 4.52 7.13
CA TRP A 110 8.89 4.79 8.44
C TRP A 110 8.03 5.76 9.26
#